data_AF-A0A2V7GAY2-F1
#
_entry.id   AF-A0A2V7GAY2-F1
#
_cell.length_a   1.000
_cell.length_b   1.000
_cell.length_c   1.000
_cell.angle_alpha   90.00
_cell.angle_beta   90.00
_cell.angle_gamma   90.00
#
_symmetry.space_group_name_H-M   'P 1'
#
loop_
_entity.id
_entity.type
_entity.pdbx_description
1 polymer ?
#
loop_
_entity_poly.entity_id
_entity_poly.type
_entity_poly.pdbx_seq_one_letter_code
_entity_poly.pdbx_strand_id
1 'polypeptide(L)'
;MVVAVAVWFLRPVIYTGGTLTGLTPTGAPTAFFRGSVDSAPRSAVLNYARSLDYDSTHGVGDYRRLMVGSCPRCMYGPHVLLLPERGAAVLQTTMLAEGRVVARLINYDADVYPKLNLAPHDTVYWWVDRRGPRSEWRSVYVSSDPTRPLQPDSLIVTDYHTRWERTLARFLWHDRDEKLWVACDMTGCCRSSGADIY
;
A
#
# COMPACT_ATOMS: atom_id res chain seq x y z
N MET A 1 -48.35 -10.07 -6.46
CA MET A 1 -46.96 -9.65 -6.75
C MET A 1 -46.45 -8.88 -5.54
N VAL A 2 -45.43 -9.40 -4.85
CA VAL A 2 -44.84 -8.76 -3.67
C VAL A 2 -43.52 -8.14 -4.09
N VAL A 3 -43.40 -6.82 -3.96
CA VAL A 3 -42.16 -6.08 -4.21
C VAL A 3 -41.34 -6.10 -2.93
N ALA A 4 -40.21 -6.81 -2.93
CA ALA A 4 -39.27 -6.79 -1.82
C ALA A 4 -38.39 -5.53 -1.93
N VAL A 5 -38.52 -4.62 -0.96
CA VAL A 5 -37.64 -3.46 -0.83
C VAL A 5 -36.41 -3.90 -0.03
N ALA A 6 -35.26 -3.97 -0.70
CA ALA A 6 -33.98 -4.19 -0.04
C ALA A 6 -33.55 -2.91 0.69
N VAL A 7 -33.77 -2.86 2.00
CA VAL A 7 -33.27 -1.80 2.86
C VAL A 7 -31.81 -2.10 3.18
N TRP A 8 -30.89 -1.38 2.53
CA TRP A 8 -29.47 -1.41 2.86
C TRP A 8 -29.26 -0.67 4.18
N PHE A 9 -29.06 -1.42 5.26
CA PHE A 9 -28.55 -0.86 6.51
C PHE A 9 -27.09 -0.47 6.30
N LEU A 10 -26.85 0.83 6.07
CA LEU A 10 -25.54 1.44 6.29
C LEU A 10 -25.21 1.24 7.77
N ARG A 11 -24.41 0.23 8.10
CA ARG A 11 -23.85 0.11 9.45
C ARG A 11 -22.92 1.31 9.67
N PRO A 12 -23.17 2.17 10.67
CA PRO A 12 -22.19 3.17 11.04
C PRO A 12 -20.95 2.41 11.53
N VAL A 13 -19.83 2.58 10.83
CA VAL A 13 -18.53 2.09 11.29
C VAL A 13 -18.15 2.96 12.48
N ILE A 14 -18.46 2.49 13.69
CA ILE A 14 -17.99 3.11 14.93
C ILE A 14 -16.49 2.87 15.00
N TYR A 15 -15.76 3.99 15.08
CA TYR A 15 -14.32 4.07 14.97
C TYR A 15 -13.64 3.69 16.30
N THR A 16 -13.11 2.47 16.43
CA THR A 16 -12.21 2.13 17.55
C THR A 16 -10.77 2.27 17.07
N GLY A 17 -10.11 3.38 17.43
CA GLY A 17 -8.67 3.52 17.25
C GLY A 17 -7.95 2.40 18.01
N GLY A 18 -7.32 1.48 17.28
CA GLY A 18 -6.62 0.35 17.87
C GLY A 18 -5.19 0.71 18.26
N THR A 19 -4.87 0.59 19.54
CA THR A 19 -3.50 0.44 20.06
C THR A 19 -2.88 -0.88 19.56
N LEU A 20 -1.53 -1.01 19.50
CA LEU A 20 -0.86 -2.27 19.12
C LEU A 20 -1.25 -3.50 19.97
N THR A 21 -1.82 -3.28 21.14
CA THR A 21 -2.29 -4.34 22.02
C THR A 21 -3.35 -5.21 21.31
N GLY A 22 -3.00 -6.47 21.04
CA GLY A 22 -3.87 -7.43 20.36
C GLY A 22 -3.76 -7.46 18.84
N LEU A 23 -2.87 -6.65 18.23
CA LEU A 23 -2.57 -6.75 16.82
C LEU A 23 -1.73 -8.00 16.51
N THR A 24 -2.18 -8.78 15.53
CA THR A 24 -1.43 -9.91 14.99
C THR A 24 -0.67 -9.48 13.73
N PRO A 25 0.58 -9.95 13.54
CA PRO A 25 1.32 -9.70 12.31
C PRO A 25 0.56 -10.22 11.10
N THR A 26 0.62 -9.44 10.03
CA THR A 26 0.02 -9.76 8.73
C THR A 26 0.56 -11.09 8.24
N GLY A 27 -0.34 -12.06 8.06
CA GLY A 27 0.04 -13.40 7.64
C GLY A 27 0.69 -13.41 6.26
N ALA A 28 1.67 -14.28 6.05
CA ALA A 28 2.22 -14.51 4.71
C ALA A 28 1.13 -15.06 3.77
N PRO A 29 1.16 -14.71 2.48
CA PRO A 29 0.28 -15.28 1.46
C PRO A 29 0.70 -16.71 1.05
N THR A 30 0.96 -17.59 2.01
CA THR A 30 1.58 -18.93 1.80
C THR A 30 0.77 -19.85 0.88
N ALA A 31 -0.55 -19.64 0.77
CA ALA A 31 -1.43 -20.47 -0.05
C ALA A 31 -1.14 -20.42 -1.56
N PHE A 32 -0.57 -19.31 -2.06
CA PHE A 32 -0.25 -19.15 -3.49
C PHE A 32 1.17 -18.63 -3.74
N PHE A 33 1.85 -18.14 -2.70
CA PHE A 33 3.14 -17.47 -2.84
C PHE A 33 4.31 -18.45 -2.72
N ARG A 34 4.62 -19.18 -3.80
CA ARG A 34 5.80 -20.05 -3.92
C ARG A 34 7.04 -19.29 -4.40
N GLY A 35 7.43 -18.23 -3.71
CA GLY A 35 8.72 -17.60 -3.98
C GLY A 35 8.70 -16.27 -4.76
N SER A 36 7.64 -15.84 -5.44
CA SER A 36 7.59 -14.48 -6.02
C SER A 36 6.16 -13.98 -6.31
N VAL A 37 5.97 -12.65 -6.28
CA VAL A 37 4.70 -11.99 -6.63
C VAL A 37 4.49 -11.99 -8.14
N ASP A 38 5.59 -12.02 -8.89
CA ASP A 38 5.58 -12.00 -10.36
C ASP A 38 5.05 -13.29 -10.97
N SER A 39 5.24 -14.43 -10.28
CA SER A 39 4.79 -15.75 -10.73
C SER A 39 3.45 -16.18 -10.12
N ALA A 40 2.91 -15.40 -9.18
CA ALA A 40 1.64 -15.69 -8.55
C ALA A 40 0.47 -15.32 -9.49
N PRO A 41 -0.63 -16.11 -9.50
CA PRO A 41 -1.85 -15.70 -10.19
C PRO A 41 -2.34 -14.34 -9.66
N ARG A 42 -2.60 -13.38 -10.56
CA ARG A 42 -3.02 -12.02 -10.16
C ARG A 42 -4.25 -12.02 -9.26
N SER A 43 -5.22 -12.90 -9.53
CA SER A 43 -6.42 -13.06 -8.71
C SER A 43 -6.09 -13.46 -7.27
N ALA A 44 -5.09 -14.32 -7.05
CA ALA A 44 -4.69 -14.75 -5.72
C ALA A 44 -4.03 -13.60 -4.93
N VAL A 45 -3.14 -12.85 -5.58
CA VAL A 45 -2.52 -11.64 -4.99
C VAL A 45 -3.58 -10.62 -4.59
N LEU A 46 -4.55 -10.36 -5.48
CA LEU A 46 -5.62 -9.40 -5.22
C LEU A 46 -6.59 -9.88 -4.14
N ASN A 47 -6.93 -11.18 -4.09
CA ASN A 47 -7.78 -11.73 -3.04
C ASN A 47 -7.12 -11.63 -1.67
N TYR A 48 -5.82 -11.92 -1.59
CA TYR A 48 -5.03 -11.68 -0.37
C TYR A 48 -5.05 -10.22 0.03
N ALA A 49 -4.67 -9.31 -0.89
CA ALA A 49 -4.59 -7.89 -0.57
C ALA A 49 -5.93 -7.31 -0.11
N ARG A 50 -7.04 -7.72 -0.73
CA ARG A 50 -8.41 -7.31 -0.34
C ARG A 50 -8.85 -7.85 1.02
N SER A 51 -8.29 -8.98 1.47
CA SER A 51 -8.61 -9.57 2.78
C SER A 51 -7.94 -8.88 3.97
N LEU A 52 -6.96 -8.01 3.71
CA LEU A 52 -6.20 -7.34 4.76
C LEU A 52 -6.99 -6.19 5.40
N ASP A 53 -6.64 -5.87 6.64
CA ASP A 53 -7.23 -4.76 7.38
C ASP A 53 -6.35 -3.51 7.23
N TYR A 54 -6.95 -2.44 6.72
CA TYR A 54 -6.27 -1.17 6.46
C TYR A 54 -6.73 -0.14 7.48
N ASP A 55 -5.78 0.47 8.19
CA ASP A 55 -6.09 1.46 9.23
C ASP A 55 -6.54 2.78 8.59
N SER A 56 -7.84 3.08 8.69
CA SER A 56 -8.46 4.31 8.22
C SER A 56 -8.54 5.41 9.29
N THR A 57 -7.76 5.31 10.38
CA THR A 57 -7.85 6.26 11.50
C THR A 57 -7.41 7.60 11.00
N HIS A 58 -8.14 8.65 11.41
CA HIS A 58 -7.72 10.00 11.10
C HIS A 58 -6.27 10.22 11.56
N GLY A 59 -5.42 10.69 10.64
CA GLY A 59 -3.99 10.90 10.88
C GLY A 59 -3.10 9.66 10.70
N VAL A 60 -3.63 8.48 10.41
CA VAL A 60 -2.82 7.28 10.13
C VAL A 60 -2.41 7.19 8.67
N GLY A 61 -3.36 7.36 7.77
CA GLY A 61 -3.10 7.49 6.34
C GLY A 61 -2.74 8.93 5.93
N ASP A 62 -2.69 9.16 4.63
CA ASP A 62 -2.50 10.47 4.02
C ASP A 62 -3.39 10.60 2.78
N TYR A 63 -3.92 11.79 2.52
CA TYR A 63 -4.79 12.07 1.38
C TYR A 63 -4.33 13.34 0.69
N ARG A 64 -3.93 13.23 -0.58
CA ARG A 64 -3.37 14.36 -1.34
C ARG A 64 -3.71 14.28 -2.81
N ARG A 65 -3.59 15.43 -3.50
CA ARG A 65 -3.40 15.45 -4.94
C ARG A 65 -1.93 15.18 -5.25
N LEU A 66 -1.65 14.17 -6.06
CA LEU A 66 -0.29 13.82 -6.46
C LEU A 66 0.22 14.79 -7.53
N MET A 67 1.50 15.13 -7.52
CA MET A 67 2.13 15.97 -8.53
C MET A 67 2.41 15.16 -9.79
N VAL A 68 2.09 15.76 -10.93
CA VAL A 68 2.43 15.25 -12.25
C VAL A 68 3.42 16.21 -12.90
N GLY A 69 4.47 15.66 -13.50
CA GLY A 69 5.58 16.43 -14.06
C GLY A 69 6.55 16.94 -13.00
N SER A 70 7.48 17.81 -13.42
CA SER A 70 8.53 18.35 -12.55
C SER A 70 8.41 19.86 -12.44
N CYS A 71 8.60 20.41 -11.24
CA CYS A 71 8.51 21.86 -11.05
C CYS A 71 9.64 22.60 -11.79
N PRO A 72 9.37 23.78 -12.38
CA PRO A 72 8.17 24.61 -12.20
C PRO A 72 6.98 24.29 -13.12
N ARG A 73 7.06 23.26 -13.98
CA ARG A 73 5.96 22.87 -14.90
C ARG A 73 5.07 21.76 -14.32
N CYS A 74 5.14 21.55 -13.02
CA CYS A 74 4.37 20.56 -12.30
C CYS A 74 2.90 20.97 -12.21
N MET A 75 2.00 19.99 -12.19
CA MET A 75 0.56 20.19 -12.00
C MET A 75 0.01 19.23 -10.96
N TYR A 76 -1.12 19.56 -10.36
CA TYR A 76 -1.84 18.63 -9.50
C TYR A 76 -2.59 17.61 -10.36
N GLY A 77 -2.24 16.34 -10.18
CA GLY A 77 -2.95 15.17 -10.70
C GLY A 77 -4.05 14.68 -9.75
N PRO A 78 -4.24 13.35 -9.66
CA PRO A 78 -5.40 12.77 -8.99
C PRO A 78 -5.36 12.89 -7.47
N HIS A 79 -6.54 12.91 -6.86
CA HIS A 79 -6.76 12.72 -5.44
C HIS A 79 -6.56 11.25 -5.05
N VAL A 80 -5.55 10.99 -4.21
CA VAL A 80 -5.20 9.64 -3.78
C VAL A 80 -5.17 9.56 -2.26
N LEU A 81 -5.88 8.56 -1.72
CA LEU A 81 -5.79 8.17 -0.31
C LEU A 81 -4.81 7.01 -0.17
N LEU A 82 -3.84 7.16 0.73
CA LEU A 82 -2.91 6.13 1.15
C LEU A 82 -3.29 5.64 2.55
N LEU A 83 -3.54 4.33 2.68
CA LEU A 83 -3.85 3.68 3.95
C LEU A 83 -2.84 2.57 4.24
N PRO A 84 -2.20 2.57 5.43
CA PRO A 84 -1.34 1.47 5.82
C PRO A 84 -2.14 0.22 6.14
N GLU A 85 -1.53 -0.93 5.95
CA GLU A 85 -2.01 -2.20 6.48
C GLU A 85 -1.73 -2.26 8.00
N ARG A 86 -2.73 -2.65 8.79
CA ARG A 86 -2.69 -2.47 10.26
C ARG A 86 -1.70 -3.42 10.93
N GLY A 87 -1.53 -4.64 10.44
CA GLY A 87 -0.59 -5.62 10.97
C GLY A 87 0.89 -5.32 10.68
N ALA A 88 1.19 -4.39 9.77
CA ALA A 88 2.55 -4.09 9.37
C ALA A 88 3.44 -3.58 10.53
N ALA A 89 2.89 -2.79 11.46
CA ALA A 89 3.64 -2.29 12.62
C ALA A 89 4.06 -3.35 13.65
N VAL A 90 3.66 -4.61 13.48
CA VAL A 90 4.11 -5.73 14.32
C VAL A 90 4.79 -6.84 13.51
N LEU A 91 5.06 -6.61 12.22
CA LEU A 91 5.90 -7.52 11.42
C LEU A 91 7.34 -7.48 11.91
N GLN A 92 8.01 -8.62 11.88
CA GLN A 92 9.47 -8.64 11.95
C GLN A 92 10.04 -8.44 10.54
N THR A 93 11.24 -7.88 10.42
CA THR A 93 11.91 -7.69 9.13
C THR A 93 12.05 -9.00 8.33
N THR A 94 12.21 -10.14 9.01
CA THR A 94 12.21 -11.48 8.38
C THR A 94 10.86 -11.84 7.79
N MET A 95 9.75 -11.51 8.46
CA MET A 95 8.39 -11.70 7.93
C MET A 95 8.11 -10.76 6.76
N LEU A 96 8.59 -9.52 6.83
CA LEU A 96 8.49 -8.56 5.73
C LEU A 96 9.24 -9.08 4.48
N ALA A 97 10.42 -9.67 4.67
CA ALA A 97 11.24 -10.25 3.61
C ALA A 97 10.53 -11.40 2.86
N GLU A 98 9.63 -12.12 3.54
CA GLU A 98 8.80 -13.17 2.94
C GLU A 98 7.71 -12.63 2.01
N GLY A 99 7.45 -11.33 1.99
CA GLY A 99 6.50 -10.67 1.10
C GLY A 99 5.16 -10.33 1.72
N ARG A 100 4.85 -9.04 1.79
CA ARG A 100 3.61 -8.50 2.38
C ARG A 100 3.09 -7.29 1.58
N VAL A 101 1.79 -7.07 1.64
CA VAL A 101 1.21 -5.77 1.29
C VAL A 101 1.27 -4.90 2.53
N VAL A 102 1.88 -3.71 2.42
CA VAL A 102 2.10 -2.80 3.56
C VAL A 102 1.18 -1.59 3.53
N ALA A 103 0.60 -1.28 2.37
CA ALA A 103 -0.39 -0.23 2.23
C ALA A 103 -1.26 -0.44 0.99
N ARG A 104 -2.35 0.31 0.90
CA ARG A 104 -3.12 0.49 -0.33
C ARG A 104 -3.26 1.97 -0.67
N LEU A 105 -3.36 2.24 -1.96
CA LEU A 105 -3.62 3.54 -2.55
C LEU A 105 -4.98 3.48 -3.26
N ILE A 106 -5.82 4.49 -3.05
CA ILE A 106 -7.14 4.58 -3.67
C ILE A 106 -7.16 5.88 -4.46
N ASN A 107 -7.27 5.77 -5.79
CA ASN A 107 -7.49 6.91 -6.66
C ASN A 107 -8.99 7.21 -6.72
N TYR A 108 -9.39 8.44 -6.38
CA TYR A 108 -10.79 8.86 -6.47
C TYR A 108 -11.14 9.50 -7.80
N ASP A 109 -10.15 9.84 -8.62
CA ASP A 109 -10.32 10.62 -9.84
C ASP A 109 -10.23 9.77 -11.10
N ALA A 110 -10.58 10.39 -12.24
CA ALA A 110 -10.49 9.79 -13.56
C ALA A 110 -9.06 9.85 -14.17
N ASP A 111 -8.15 10.60 -13.56
CA ASP A 111 -6.78 10.74 -14.03
C ASP A 111 -5.92 9.54 -13.63
N VAL A 112 -5.04 9.10 -14.53
CA VAL A 112 -4.06 8.05 -14.25
C VAL A 112 -2.85 8.59 -13.50
N TYR A 113 -2.20 7.73 -12.71
CA TYR A 113 -0.87 8.00 -12.14
C TYR A 113 0.07 6.81 -12.37
N PRO A 114 0.73 6.76 -13.55
CA PRO A 114 1.46 5.57 -14.01
C PRO A 114 2.55 5.10 -13.05
N LYS A 115 3.26 6.03 -12.40
CA LYS A 115 4.35 5.72 -11.46
C LYS A 115 3.90 4.75 -10.35
N LEU A 116 2.71 4.97 -9.80
CA LEU A 116 2.13 4.13 -8.73
C LEU A 116 1.14 3.11 -9.29
N ASN A 117 1.15 2.89 -10.61
CA ASN A 117 0.25 1.99 -11.33
C ASN A 117 -1.25 2.31 -11.18
N LEU A 118 -1.62 3.53 -10.80
CA LEU A 118 -3.01 3.91 -10.54
C LEU A 118 -3.74 4.16 -11.87
N ALA A 119 -4.75 3.36 -12.13
CA ALA A 119 -5.76 3.62 -13.15
C ALA A 119 -6.85 4.59 -12.63
N PRO A 120 -7.76 5.07 -13.50
CA PRO A 120 -8.93 5.85 -13.09
C PRO A 120 -9.76 5.05 -12.07
N HIS A 121 -10.10 5.67 -10.94
CA HIS A 121 -10.89 5.06 -9.86
C HIS A 121 -10.35 3.71 -9.31
N ASP A 122 -9.04 3.46 -9.47
CA ASP A 122 -8.42 2.19 -9.10
C ASP A 122 -7.96 2.14 -7.63
N THR A 123 -7.81 0.93 -7.11
CA THR A 123 -7.08 0.64 -5.88
C THR A 123 -5.79 -0.09 -6.20
N VAL A 124 -4.65 0.46 -5.79
CA VAL A 124 -3.35 -0.19 -5.90
C VAL A 124 -2.89 -0.69 -4.55
N TYR A 125 -2.34 -1.90 -4.51
CA TYR A 125 -1.72 -2.48 -3.32
C TYR A 125 -0.20 -2.37 -3.41
N TRP A 126 0.42 -1.83 -2.36
CA TRP A 126 1.87 -1.71 -2.27
C TRP A 126 2.46 -2.96 -1.63
N TRP A 127 3.00 -3.83 -2.47
CA TRP A 127 3.70 -5.04 -2.07
C TRP A 127 5.18 -4.75 -1.83
N VAL A 128 5.75 -5.39 -0.82
CA VAL A 128 7.19 -5.37 -0.54
C VAL A 128 7.68 -6.78 -0.20
N ASP A 129 8.88 -7.13 -0.65
CA ASP A 129 9.57 -8.36 -0.26
C ASP A 129 11.09 -8.21 -0.43
N ARG A 130 11.86 -9.22 0.00
CA ARG A 130 13.32 -9.26 -0.18
C ARG A 130 13.73 -10.32 -1.19
N ARG A 131 13.17 -10.21 -2.41
CA ARG A 131 13.42 -11.16 -3.51
C ARG A 131 13.79 -10.47 -4.81
N GLY A 132 14.28 -9.23 -4.73
CA GLY A 132 14.97 -8.59 -5.83
C GLY A 132 16.28 -9.31 -6.21
N PRO A 133 16.96 -8.86 -7.27
CA PRO A 133 18.29 -9.34 -7.62
C PRO A 133 19.19 -9.35 -6.38
N ARG A 134 19.97 -10.43 -6.18
CA ARG A 134 20.88 -10.58 -5.03
C ARG A 134 20.20 -10.45 -3.64
N SER A 135 18.92 -10.79 -3.53
CA SER A 135 18.15 -10.65 -2.28
C SER A 135 18.03 -9.20 -1.80
N GLU A 136 17.95 -8.28 -2.76
CA GLU A 136 17.62 -6.88 -2.49
C GLU A 136 16.14 -6.72 -2.16
N TRP A 137 15.84 -5.67 -1.38
CA TRP A 137 14.48 -5.23 -1.12
C TRP A 137 13.86 -4.69 -2.40
N ARG A 138 12.63 -5.11 -2.70
CA ARG A 138 11.86 -4.60 -3.84
C ARG A 138 10.46 -4.21 -3.42
N SER A 139 9.90 -3.27 -4.16
CA SER A 139 8.49 -2.93 -4.09
C SER A 139 7.80 -3.19 -5.42
N VAL A 140 6.52 -3.53 -5.33
CA VAL A 140 5.67 -3.76 -6.51
C VAL A 140 4.30 -3.13 -6.25
N TYR A 141 3.84 -2.30 -7.18
CA TYR A 141 2.49 -1.76 -7.16
C TYR A 141 1.55 -2.67 -7.96
N VAL A 142 0.57 -3.24 -7.26
CA VAL A 142 -0.40 -4.18 -7.81
C VAL A 142 -1.74 -3.47 -7.97
N SER A 143 -2.06 -3.05 -9.19
CA SER A 143 -3.37 -2.50 -9.56
C SER A 143 -4.49 -3.53 -9.36
N SER A 144 -5.66 -3.05 -8.93
CA SER A 144 -6.87 -3.88 -8.80
C SER A 144 -7.54 -4.17 -10.13
N ASP A 145 -7.26 -3.35 -11.16
CA ASP A 145 -7.46 -3.72 -12.56
C ASP A 145 -6.44 -4.82 -12.93
N PRO A 146 -6.91 -6.06 -13.18
CA PRO A 146 -6.04 -7.20 -13.44
C PRO A 146 -5.39 -7.17 -14.83
N THR A 147 -5.85 -6.30 -15.73
CA THR A 147 -5.27 -6.13 -17.07
C THR A 147 -3.96 -5.35 -17.02
N ARG A 148 -3.70 -4.61 -15.93
CA ARG A 148 -2.49 -3.84 -15.75
C ARG A 148 -1.32 -4.71 -15.28
N PRO A 149 -0.13 -4.57 -15.89
CA PRO A 149 1.06 -5.28 -15.44
C PRO A 149 1.42 -4.88 -14.00
N LEU A 150 2.23 -5.72 -13.35
CA LEU A 150 2.88 -5.33 -12.10
C LEU A 150 3.82 -4.16 -12.39
N GLN A 151 3.84 -3.16 -11.52
CA GLN A 151 4.75 -2.02 -11.65
C GLN A 151 5.82 -2.13 -10.56
N PRO A 152 7.03 -2.63 -10.88
CA PRO A 152 8.12 -2.68 -9.93
C PRO A 152 8.64 -1.27 -9.62
N ASP A 153 9.16 -1.11 -8.42
CA ASP A 153 9.82 0.11 -7.95
C ASP A 153 10.90 -0.27 -6.91
N SER A 154 11.91 0.58 -6.71
CA SER A 154 12.92 0.29 -5.68
C SER A 154 12.40 0.64 -4.29
N LEU A 155 12.85 -0.15 -3.32
CA LEU A 155 12.42 -0.06 -1.94
C LEU A 155 13.60 0.26 -1.04
N ILE A 156 13.45 1.29 -0.21
CA ILE A 156 14.39 1.61 0.85
C ILE A 156 13.75 1.19 2.16
N VAL A 157 14.40 0.24 2.85
CA VAL A 157 14.04 -0.15 4.22
C VAL A 157 15.05 0.48 5.17
N THR A 158 14.56 1.23 6.15
CA THR A 158 15.40 1.86 7.19
C THR A 158 14.93 1.37 8.54
N ASP A 159 15.84 0.83 9.34
CA ASP A 159 15.58 0.40 10.71
C ASP A 159 15.71 1.60 11.67
N TYR A 160 14.79 1.69 12.63
CA TYR A 160 14.83 2.62 13.75
C TYR A 160 14.97 1.82 15.05
N HIS A 161 15.67 2.37 16.04
CA HIS A 161 15.87 1.67 17.31
C HIS A 161 14.64 1.67 18.24
N THR A 162 13.51 2.23 17.80
CA THR A 162 12.28 2.36 18.57
C THR A 162 11.11 1.71 17.85
N ARG A 163 10.28 0.98 18.59
CA ARG A 163 9.07 0.37 18.03
C ARG A 163 8.04 1.44 17.67
N TRP A 164 7.33 1.22 16.58
CA TRP A 164 6.15 2.01 16.27
C TRP A 164 5.06 1.76 17.31
N GLU A 165 4.22 2.76 17.56
CA GLU A 165 3.00 2.60 18.37
C GLU A 165 1.76 2.28 17.52
N ARG A 166 1.91 2.36 16.19
CA ARG A 166 0.90 2.02 15.18
C ARG A 166 1.51 2.10 13.78
N THR A 167 0.85 1.49 12.80
CA THR A 167 1.22 1.69 11.39
C THR A 167 0.85 3.11 10.96
N LEU A 168 1.73 3.77 10.22
CA LEU A 168 1.52 5.09 9.65
C LEU A 168 1.90 5.07 8.18
N ALA A 169 1.22 5.85 7.34
CA ALA A 169 1.55 6.01 5.94
C ALA A 169 1.50 7.48 5.51
N ARG A 170 2.46 7.93 4.70
CA ARG A 170 2.57 9.32 4.24
C ARG A 170 2.98 9.41 2.78
N PHE A 171 2.48 10.44 2.10
CA PHE A 171 3.11 10.95 0.90
C PHE A 171 4.22 11.93 1.31
N LEU A 172 5.44 11.60 0.96
CA LEU A 172 6.60 12.47 1.13
C LEU A 172 6.76 13.31 -0.13
N TRP A 173 6.56 14.61 0.01
CA TRP A 173 6.73 15.54 -1.10
C TRP A 173 8.21 15.79 -1.40
N HIS A 174 8.52 15.92 -2.68
CA HIS A 174 9.79 16.39 -3.20
C HIS A 174 9.51 17.24 -4.46
N ASP A 175 10.34 18.24 -4.75
CA ASP A 175 10.19 19.16 -5.90
C ASP A 175 10.09 18.48 -7.29
N ARG A 176 10.41 17.18 -7.32
CA ARG A 176 10.46 16.37 -8.54
C ARG A 176 9.51 15.18 -8.49
N ASP A 177 8.94 14.86 -7.32
CA ASP A 177 8.23 13.60 -7.14
C ASP A 177 7.50 13.44 -5.78
N GLU A 178 6.47 12.60 -5.70
CA GLU A 178 5.94 12.08 -4.43
C GLU A 178 6.49 10.68 -4.13
N LYS A 179 7.06 10.50 -2.94
CA LYS A 179 7.48 9.18 -2.45
C LYS A 179 6.47 8.66 -1.44
N LEU A 180 6.27 7.35 -1.42
CA LEU A 180 5.48 6.69 -0.39
C LEU A 180 6.37 6.39 0.81
N TRP A 181 5.82 6.52 2.01
CA TRP A 181 6.46 6.11 3.25
C TRP A 181 5.46 5.39 4.14
N VAL A 182 5.85 4.24 4.70
CA VAL A 182 5.02 3.42 5.60
C VAL A 182 5.89 2.85 6.72
N ALA A 183 5.40 2.85 7.96
CA ALA A 183 5.96 2.01 9.04
C ALA A 183 5.69 0.53 8.71
N CYS A 184 6.63 -0.18 8.10
CA CYS A 184 6.34 -1.45 7.42
C CYS A 184 6.85 -2.71 8.11
N ASP A 185 7.60 -2.55 9.20
CA ASP A 185 7.83 -3.59 10.19
C ASP A 185 7.83 -2.96 11.60
N MET A 186 8.10 -3.73 12.64
CA MET A 186 8.00 -3.31 14.03
C MET A 186 8.96 -2.18 14.41
N THR A 187 10.09 -2.05 13.72
CA THR A 187 11.13 -1.06 14.05
C THR A 187 11.54 -0.23 12.84
N GLY A 188 11.09 -0.55 11.64
CA GLY A 188 11.56 0.02 10.39
C GLY A 188 10.46 0.67 9.57
N CYS A 189 10.89 1.49 8.61
CA CYS A 189 10.02 2.07 7.60
C CYS A 189 10.41 1.62 6.20
N CYS A 190 9.40 1.56 5.34
CA CYS A 190 9.51 1.35 3.91
C CYS A 190 9.29 2.68 3.22
N ARG A 191 10.21 3.05 2.35
CA ARG A 191 10.07 4.21 1.47
C ARG A 191 10.20 3.77 0.03
N SER A 192 9.25 4.15 -0.82
CA SER A 192 9.47 3.98 -2.26
C SER A 192 10.59 4.92 -2.69
N SER A 193 11.58 4.39 -3.40
CA SER A 193 12.44 5.29 -4.15
C SER A 193 11.56 5.80 -5.29
N GLY A 194 11.19 7.08 -5.27
CA GLY A 194 10.84 7.70 -6.54
C GLY A 194 11.95 7.35 -7.51
N ALA A 195 11.61 6.66 -8.62
CA ALA A 195 12.59 6.40 -9.66
C ALA A 195 13.28 7.74 -9.93
N ASP A 196 14.59 7.82 -9.69
CA ASP A 196 15.38 8.83 -10.37
C ASP A 196 15.20 8.47 -11.85
N ILE A 197 14.19 9.06 -12.48
CA ILE A 197 14.01 9.00 -13.92
C ILE A 197 15.17 9.83 -14.46
N TYR A 198 16.31 9.16 -14.66
CA TYR A 198 17.42 9.64 -15.46
C TYR A 198 16.97 9.81 -16.90
#